data_AF-A0A1S3UZR7-F1
#
_entry.id   AF-A0A1S3UZR7-F1
#
_cell.length_a   1.000
_cell.length_b   1.000
_cell.length_c   1.000
_cell.angle_alpha   90.00
_cell.angle_beta   90.00
_cell.angle_gamma   90.00
#
_symmetry.space_group_name_H-M   'P 1'
#
loop_
_entity.id
_entity.type
_entity.pdbx_description
1 polymer ?
#
loop_
_entity_poly.entity_id
_entity_poly.type
_entity_poly.pdbx_seq_one_letter_code
_entity_poly.pdbx_strand_id
1 'polypeptide(L)'
;MEMEHKALWALKFLNFDPHETQNKRRRQILDLEEMHFHVYDSSRSYKEKVKLYHDRKLIKRVFNPGQQVLLFNSRLKLFPGKSKSKWSWPLDGRRLEENAGLELCEPDSTSSKLLRR
;
A
#
# COMPACT_ATOMS: atom_id res chain seq x y z
N MET A 1 14.90 -44.48 -40.38
CA MET A 1 15.45 -45.32 -39.29
C MET A 1 16.69 -44.68 -38.63
N GLU A 2 17.67 -44.15 -39.37
CA GLU A 2 18.90 -43.58 -38.77
C GLU A 2 18.67 -42.32 -37.91
N MET A 3 17.70 -41.47 -38.28
CA MET A 3 17.37 -40.23 -37.55
C MET A 3 16.71 -40.49 -36.19
N GLU A 4 15.83 -41.48 -36.10
CA GLU A 4 15.14 -41.84 -34.84
C GLU A 4 16.12 -42.43 -33.83
N HIS A 5 17.09 -43.22 -34.30
CA HIS A 5 18.16 -43.74 -33.47
C HIS A 5 19.05 -42.61 -32.93
N LYS A 6 19.44 -41.63 -33.76
CA LYS A 6 20.21 -40.45 -33.31
C LYS A 6 19.46 -39.63 -32.26
N ALA A 7 18.14 -39.45 -32.43
CA ALA A 7 17.30 -38.77 -31.45
C ALA A 7 17.22 -39.52 -30.11
N LEU A 8 17.04 -40.85 -30.14
CA LEU A 8 17.04 -41.68 -28.92
C LEU A 8 18.38 -41.65 -28.17
N TRP A 9 19.49 -41.65 -28.91
CA TRP A 9 20.82 -41.54 -28.31
C TRP A 9 21.09 -40.16 -27.71
N ALA A 10 20.65 -39.09 -28.35
CA ALA A 10 20.72 -37.75 -27.76
C ALA A 10 19.91 -37.66 -26.46
N LEU A 11 18.71 -38.26 -26.42
CA LEU A 11 17.88 -38.29 -25.22
C LEU A 11 18.52 -39.10 -24.08
N LYS A 12 19.10 -40.26 -24.39
CA LYS A 12 19.88 -41.08 -23.43
C LYS A 12 21.12 -40.34 -22.94
N PHE A 13 21.86 -39.69 -23.84
CA PHE A 13 23.05 -38.90 -23.50
C PHE A 13 22.70 -37.75 -22.55
N LEU A 14 21.54 -37.12 -22.74
CA LEU A 14 21.04 -36.05 -21.88
C LEU A 14 20.44 -36.55 -20.56
N ASN A 15 20.31 -37.87 -20.34
CA ASN A 15 19.71 -38.49 -19.14
C ASN A 15 18.46 -37.73 -18.63
N PHE A 16 17.61 -37.30 -19.55
CA PHE A 16 16.48 -36.44 -19.24
C PHE A 16 15.37 -37.27 -18.58
N ASP A 17 15.29 -37.23 -17.24
CA ASP A 17 14.13 -37.77 -16.52
C ASP A 17 13.02 -36.71 -16.48
N PRO A 18 11.90 -36.92 -17.20
CA PRO A 18 10.79 -35.97 -17.22
C PRO A 18 10.15 -35.81 -15.84
N HIS A 19 10.13 -36.87 -15.00
CA HIS A 19 9.54 -36.85 -13.68
C HIS A 19 10.42 -36.07 -12.69
N GLU A 20 11.74 -36.28 -12.71
CA GLU A 20 12.68 -35.50 -11.91
C GLU A 20 12.61 -34.01 -12.29
N THR A 21 12.57 -33.70 -13.59
CA THR A 21 12.46 -32.34 -14.12
C THR A 21 11.13 -31.69 -13.72
N GLN A 22 10.02 -32.44 -13.72
CA GLN A 22 8.72 -31.96 -13.25
C GLN A 22 8.73 -31.67 -11.75
N ASN A 23 9.30 -32.56 -10.94
CA ASN A 23 9.39 -32.38 -9.48
C ASN A 23 10.33 -31.23 -9.09
N LYS A 24 11.44 -31.06 -9.82
CA LYS A 24 12.34 -29.90 -9.64
C LYS A 24 11.61 -28.59 -9.92
N ARG A 25 10.88 -28.50 -11.03
CA ARG A 25 10.06 -27.33 -11.36
C ARG A 25 8.99 -27.06 -10.31
N ARG A 26 8.27 -28.09 -9.85
CA ARG A 26 7.27 -27.96 -8.80
C ARG A 26 7.89 -27.41 -7.50
N ARG A 27 9.03 -27.95 -7.07
CA ARG A 27 9.74 -27.46 -5.88
C ARG A 27 10.12 -25.99 -6.01
N GLN A 28 10.72 -25.59 -7.14
CA GLN A 28 11.09 -24.19 -7.38
C GLN A 28 9.89 -23.25 -7.31
N ILE A 29 8.71 -23.66 -7.80
CA ILE A 29 7.49 -22.85 -7.71
C ILE A 29 7.05 -22.68 -6.26
N LEU A 30 7.02 -23.77 -5.49
CA LEU A 30 6.65 -23.74 -4.07
C LEU A 30 7.60 -22.84 -3.25
N ASP A 31 8.90 -22.96 -3.49
CA ASP A 31 9.91 -22.12 -2.83
C ASP A 31 9.66 -20.63 -3.12
N LEU A 32 9.31 -20.28 -4.37
CA LEU A 32 8.98 -18.91 -4.76
C LEU A 32 7.69 -18.41 -4.10
N GLU A 33 6.66 -19.25 -4.02
CA GLU A 33 5.40 -18.93 -3.35
C GLU A 33 5.61 -18.65 -1.85
N GLU A 34 6.44 -19.45 -1.19
CA GLU A 34 6.81 -19.25 0.21
C GLU A 34 7.58 -17.94 0.41
N MET A 35 8.57 -17.65 -0.44
CA MET A 35 9.29 -16.37 -0.41
C MET A 35 8.33 -15.17 -0.59
N HIS A 36 7.41 -15.25 -1.54
CA HIS A 36 6.41 -14.20 -1.75
C HIS A 36 5.53 -14.03 -0.51
N PHE A 37 5.05 -15.13 0.08
CA PHE A 37 4.25 -15.09 1.30
C PHE A 37 5.00 -14.39 2.44
N HIS A 38 6.27 -14.73 2.66
CA HIS A 38 7.10 -14.07 3.67
C HIS A 38 7.30 -12.58 3.42
N VAL A 39 7.51 -12.16 2.17
CA VAL A 39 7.65 -10.74 1.81
C VAL A 39 6.35 -9.97 2.08
N TYR A 40 5.20 -10.54 1.70
CA TYR A 40 3.91 -9.89 1.95
C TYR A 40 3.58 -9.80 3.44
N ASP A 41 3.82 -10.87 4.20
CA ASP A 41 3.53 -10.91 5.63
C ASP A 41 4.45 -9.95 6.42
N SER A 42 5.75 -9.96 6.12
CA SER A 42 6.70 -9.02 6.74
C SER A 42 6.38 -7.56 6.40
N SER A 43 6.00 -7.25 5.15
CA SER A 43 5.56 -5.92 4.74
C SER A 43 4.28 -5.48 5.45
N ARG A 44 3.31 -6.38 5.60
CA ARG A 44 2.07 -6.13 6.34
C ARG A 44 2.38 -5.83 7.81
N SER A 45 3.15 -6.69 8.47
CA SER A 45 3.55 -6.51 9.86
C SER A 45 4.30 -5.21 10.10
N TYR A 46 5.19 -4.83 9.18
CA TYR A 46 5.90 -3.55 9.25
C TYR A 46 4.93 -2.36 9.17
N LYS A 47 4.02 -2.35 8.18
CA LYS A 47 3.03 -1.28 8.03
C LYS A 47 2.11 -1.16 9.24
N GLU A 48 1.69 -2.28 9.81
CA GLU A 48 0.86 -2.32 11.02
C GLU A 48 1.59 -1.73 12.23
N LYS A 49 2.84 -2.13 12.47
CA LYS A 49 3.67 -1.57 13.55
C LYS A 49 3.88 -0.07 13.41
N VAL A 50 4.20 0.37 12.20
CA VAL A 50 4.40 1.80 11.88
C VAL A 50 3.10 2.58 12.08
N LYS A 51 1.96 2.06 11.61
CA LYS A 51 0.64 2.67 11.84
C LYS A 51 0.32 2.77 13.34
N LEU A 52 0.49 1.69 14.10
CA LEU A 52 0.26 1.69 15.55
C LEU A 52 1.13 2.72 16.27
N TYR A 53 2.40 2.84 15.88
CA TYR A 53 3.31 3.84 16.43
C TYR A 53 2.87 5.27 16.10
N HIS A 54 2.47 5.53 14.85
CA HIS A 54 1.98 6.83 14.43
C HIS A 54 0.67 7.20 15.14
N ASP A 55 -0.28 6.27 15.22
CA ASP A 55 -1.58 6.47 15.85
C ASP A 55 -1.42 6.73 17.36
N ARG A 56 -0.49 6.04 18.03
CA ARG A 56 -0.13 6.32 19.44
C ARG A 56 0.42 7.73 19.66
N LYS A 57 1.14 8.28 18.66
CA LYS A 57 1.71 9.63 18.72
C LYS A 57 0.72 10.72 18.30
N LEU A 58 -0.42 10.36 17.72
CA LEU A 58 -1.41 11.31 17.27
C LEU A 58 -2.15 11.90 18.46
N ILE A 59 -1.86 13.15 18.80
CA ILE A 59 -2.62 13.89 19.80
C ILE A 59 -3.99 14.20 19.20
N LYS A 60 -5.05 13.63 19.80
CA LYS A 60 -6.44 13.96 19.46
C LYS A 60 -6.70 15.40 19.88
N ARG A 61 -6.63 16.32 18.92
CA ARG A 61 -7.08 17.70 19.12
C ARG A 61 -8.60 17.74 19.01
N VAL A 62 -9.26 18.27 20.03
CA VAL A 62 -10.68 18.60 19.99
C VAL A 62 -10.78 20.01 19.39
N PHE A 63 -11.59 20.15 18.34
CA PHE A 63 -11.85 21.43 17.71
C PHE A 63 -13.20 21.94 18.20
N ASN A 64 -13.25 23.21 18.59
CA ASN A 64 -14.49 23.87 18.93
C ASN A 64 -15.09 24.56 17.69
N PRO A 65 -16.42 24.64 17.59
CA PRO A 65 -17.06 25.38 16.51
C PRO A 65 -16.60 26.84 16.49
N GLY A 66 -16.25 27.36 15.32
CA GLY A 66 -15.70 28.72 15.15
C GLY A 66 -14.18 28.83 15.34
N GLN A 67 -13.48 27.72 15.57
CA GLN A 67 -12.02 27.71 15.56
C GLN A 67 -11.50 27.65 14.11
N GLN A 68 -10.62 28.59 13.76
CA GLN A 68 -9.91 28.55 12.48
C GLN A 68 -8.88 27.42 12.47
N VAL A 69 -8.95 26.58 11.44
CA VAL A 69 -8.05 25.44 11.25
C VAL A 69 -7.49 25.40 9.84
N LEU A 70 -6.22 25.02 9.73
CA LEU A 70 -5.55 24.83 8.44
C LEU A 70 -5.61 23.35 8.05
N LEU A 71 -6.11 23.07 6.84
CA LEU A 71 -6.15 21.71 6.31
C LEU A 71 -4.84 21.38 5.57
N PHE A 72 -4.18 20.29 5.98
CA PHE A 72 -3.00 19.79 5.30
C PHE A 72 -3.39 18.94 4.08
N ASN A 73 -2.92 19.29 2.88
CA ASN A 73 -3.15 18.50 1.68
C ASN A 73 -2.05 17.45 1.46
N SER A 74 -2.32 16.21 1.87
CA SER A 74 -1.37 15.09 1.73
C SER A 74 -1.22 14.55 0.30
N ARG A 75 -2.21 14.76 -0.59
CA ARG A 75 -2.19 14.24 -1.98
C ARG A 75 -1.05 14.82 -2.81
N LEU A 76 -0.54 15.98 -2.43
CA LEU A 76 0.57 16.65 -3.13
C LEU A 76 1.95 16.11 -2.74
N LYS A 77 2.04 15.11 -1.85
CA LYS A 77 3.30 14.58 -1.31
C LYS A 77 3.79 13.28 -1.98
N LEU A 78 3.08 12.77 -3.00
CA LEU A 78 3.31 11.43 -3.56
C LEU A 78 4.63 11.25 -4.35
N PHE A 79 5.37 12.31 -4.68
CA PHE A 79 6.56 12.22 -5.52
C PHE A 79 7.86 12.64 -4.80
N PRO A 80 8.98 11.91 -4.99
CA PRO A 80 10.29 12.24 -4.43
C PRO A 80 10.94 13.37 -5.24
N GLY A 81 10.43 14.58 -5.04
CA GLY A 81 10.95 15.84 -5.57
C GLY A 81 10.57 16.98 -4.61
N LYS A 82 10.84 18.24 -4.97
CA LYS A 82 10.38 19.44 -4.22
C LYS A 82 8.86 19.58 -4.31
N SER A 83 8.11 18.63 -3.76
CA SER A 83 6.67 18.73 -3.56
C SER A 83 6.42 19.73 -2.44
N LYS A 84 5.95 20.92 -2.79
CA LYS A 84 5.52 21.91 -1.80
C LYS A 84 4.28 21.35 -1.10
N SER A 85 4.41 20.99 0.17
CA SER A 85 3.24 20.76 1.02
C SER A 85 2.41 22.04 1.07
N LYS A 86 1.24 22.04 0.44
CA LYS A 86 0.32 23.18 0.46
C LYS A 86 -0.63 23.01 1.64
N TRP A 87 -0.61 23.98 2.54
CA TRP A 87 -1.66 24.16 3.55
C TRP A 87 -2.80 24.93 2.88
N SER A 88 -4.04 24.46 3.03
CA SER A 88 -5.20 25.26 2.65
C SER A 88 -5.35 26.43 3.62
N TRP A 89 -5.99 27.50 3.14
CA TRP A 89 -6.27 28.72 3.90
C TRP A 89 -7.04 28.44 5.21
N PRO A 90 -7.09 29.39 6.17
CA PRO A 90 -7.86 29.22 7.40
C PRO A 90 -9.32 28.89 7.09
N LEU A 91 -9.80 27.75 7.58
CA LEU A 91 -11.18 27.31 7.43
C LEU A 91 -11.87 27.35 8.78
N ASP A 92 -13.13 27.77 8.80
CA ASP A 92 -13.95 27.75 10.00
C ASP A 92 -14.48 26.33 10.21
N GLY A 93 -14.10 25.73 11.34
CA GLY A 93 -14.59 24.41 11.73
C GLY A 93 -16.02 24.49 12.25
N ARG A 94 -16.95 23.78 11.61
CA ARG A 94 -18.25 23.40 12.18
C ARG A 94 -18.23 21.92 12.57
N ARG A 95 -18.74 21.63 13.76
CA ARG A 95 -18.90 20.26 14.24
C ARG A 95 -20.23 19.72 13.73
N LEU A 96 -20.22 18.56 13.08
CA LEU A 96 -21.42 17.79 12.82
C LEU A 96 -21.73 16.96 14.06
N GLU A 97 -22.87 17.20 14.70
CA GLU A 97 -23.24 16.56 15.96
C GLU A 97 -23.48 15.04 15.82
N GLU A 98 -23.78 14.54 14.61
CA GLU A 98 -24.18 13.13 14.43
C GLU A 98 -23.11 12.23 13.82
N ASN A 99 -22.00 12.76 13.32
CA ASN A 99 -20.93 11.97 12.72
C ASN A 99 -19.56 12.52 13.14
N ALA A 100 -18.61 11.64 13.40
CA ALA A 100 -17.22 11.97 13.79
C ALA A 100 -16.41 12.68 12.67
N GLY A 101 -17.06 13.49 11.84
CA GLY A 101 -16.50 14.32 10.78
C GLY A 101 -16.56 15.81 11.15
N LEU A 102 -15.57 16.56 10.71
CA LEU A 102 -15.53 18.01 10.82
C LEU A 102 -15.93 18.58 9.46
N GLU A 103 -16.95 19.45 9.43
CA GLU A 103 -17.25 20.26 8.25
C GLU A 103 -16.39 21.51 8.28
N LEU A 104 -15.61 21.69 7.24
CA LEU A 104 -14.79 22.89 7.06
C LEU A 104 -15.51 23.81 6.07
N CYS A 105 -15.85 25.01 6.53
CA CYS A 105 -16.42 26.07 5.72
C CYS A 105 -15.33 27.11 5.38
N GLU A 106 -15.31 27.57 4.14
CA GLU A 106 -14.55 28.77 3.79
C GLU A 106 -15.31 29.99 4.35
N PRO A 107 -14.62 31.01 4.88
CA PRO A 107 -15.26 32.15 5.56
C PRO A 107 -16.22 32.96 4.67
N ASP A 108 -16.04 32.91 3.34
CA ASP A 108 -16.77 33.74 2.38
C ASP A 108 -17.57 32.97 1.31
N SER A 109 -17.68 31.63 1.41
CA SER A 109 -18.40 30.84 0.38
C SER A 109 -19.18 29.65 0.94
N THR A 110 -20.32 29.32 0.32
CA THR A 110 -21.20 28.17 0.63
C THR A 110 -20.55 26.81 0.34
N SER A 111 -19.26 26.77 0.01
CA SER A 111 -18.54 25.55 -0.34
C SER A 111 -18.04 24.84 0.92
N SER A 112 -18.71 23.74 1.29
CA SER A 112 -18.33 22.88 2.41
C SER A 112 -17.47 21.72 1.94
N LYS A 113 -16.36 21.44 2.64
CA LYS A 113 -15.57 20.22 2.45
C LYS A 113 -15.78 19.28 3.63
N LEU A 114 -16.22 18.05 3.34
CA LEU A 114 -16.35 16.99 4.33
C LEU A 114 -15.00 16.31 4.56
N LEU A 115 -14.48 16.40 5.79
CA LEU A 115 -13.34 15.59 6.21
C LEU A 115 -13.85 14.30 6.84
N ARG A 116 -13.76 13.17 6.12
CA ARG A 116 -13.95 11.83 6.67
C ARG A 116 -12.61 11.26 7.15
N ARG A 117 -12.62 10.65 8.34
CA ARG A 117 -11.46 10.01 8.98
C ARG A 117 -11.01 8.76 8.24
#